data_AF-A0A836L4N4-F1
#
_entry.id   AF-A0A836L4N4-F1
#
_cell.length_a   1.000
_cell.length_b   1.000
_cell.length_c   1.000
_cell.angle_alpha   90.00
_cell.angle_beta   90.00
_cell.angle_gamma   90.00
#
_symmetry.space_group_name_H-M   'P 1'
#
loop_
_entity.id
_entity.type
_entity.pdbx_description
1 polymer ?
#
loop_
_entity_poly.entity_id
_entity_poly.type
_entity_poly.pdbx_seq_one_letter_code
_entity_poly.pdbx_strand_id
1 'polypeptide(L)'
;MTTPVMNAKVSGKQMTDEEITRYNIIARLNDIRLQPLKQLPMTAFMMWMVGNEVSIFSIMFVGMAVVSPVQSIFGSGKVFVDFEEDAKADRQIRSAVNQARWIYIGCCLIAFLVALVKLNWMELLPVSSMDWMDNTPPTYQEFSRGAFYN
;
A
#
# COMPACT_ATOMS: atom_id res chain seq x y z
N MET A 1 -29.44 17.29 31.17
CA MET A 1 -30.26 17.88 30.10
C MET A 1 -30.44 16.83 29.01
N THR A 2 -31.60 16.18 29.00
CA THR A 2 -32.00 15.17 28.02
C THR A 2 -32.48 15.88 26.75
N THR A 3 -31.80 15.66 25.62
CA THR A 3 -32.26 16.21 24.34
C THR A 3 -33.52 15.46 23.87
N PRO A 4 -34.52 16.16 23.32
CA PRO A 4 -35.80 15.56 22.94
C PRO A 4 -35.65 14.70 21.68
N VAL A 5 -36.27 13.52 21.71
CA VAL A 5 -36.38 12.60 20.58
C VAL A 5 -37.31 13.23 19.53
N MET A 6 -36.73 13.66 18.41
CA MET A 6 -37.47 14.18 17.26
C MET A 6 -38.24 13.04 16.59
N ASN A 7 -39.56 13.09 16.71
CA ASN A 7 -40.52 12.22 16.01
C ASN A 7 -40.92 12.89 14.69
N ALA A 8 -40.37 12.42 13.57
CA ALA A 8 -40.84 12.77 12.24
C ALA A 8 -41.22 11.48 11.50
N LYS A 9 -42.53 11.20 11.45
CA LYS A 9 -43.09 10.24 10.49
C LYS A 9 -42.92 10.80 9.09
N VAL A 10 -41.96 10.27 8.35
CA VAL A 10 -41.85 10.42 6.89
C VAL A 10 -42.22 9.09 6.25
N SER A 11 -43.15 9.15 5.30
CA SER A 11 -43.61 8.03 4.48
C SER A 11 -42.42 7.40 3.73
N GLY A 12 -42.10 6.19 4.11
CA GLY A 12 -40.99 5.38 3.64
C GLY A 12 -40.82 4.29 4.69
N LYS A 13 -40.85 3.02 4.27
CA LYS A 13 -40.75 1.83 5.13
C LYS A 13 -39.76 2.07 6.29
N GLN A 14 -40.22 2.11 7.54
CA GLN A 14 -39.35 2.30 8.71
C GLN A 14 -38.31 1.18 8.70
N MET A 15 -37.05 1.54 8.42
CA MET A 15 -35.94 0.59 8.37
C MET A 15 -35.74 0.04 9.78
N THR A 16 -35.72 -1.27 9.91
CA THR A 16 -35.58 -1.94 11.22
C THR A 16 -34.22 -1.61 11.84
N ASP A 17 -34.12 -1.57 13.17
CA ASP A 17 -32.86 -1.19 13.86
C ASP A 17 -31.67 -2.08 13.44
N GLU A 18 -31.94 -3.34 13.09
CA GLU A 18 -30.95 -4.28 12.53
C GLU A 18 -30.46 -3.87 11.14
N GLU A 19 -31.35 -3.43 10.25
CA GLU A 19 -30.99 -2.94 8.92
C GLU A 19 -30.15 -1.66 9.00
N ILE A 20 -30.48 -0.76 9.94
CA ILE A 20 -29.71 0.45 10.20
C ILE A 20 -28.28 0.10 10.64
N THR A 21 -28.15 -0.88 11.54
CA THR A 21 -26.85 -1.36 12.01
C THR A 21 -26.01 -1.95 10.86
N ARG A 22 -26.62 -2.78 10.00
CA ARG A 22 -25.97 -3.34 8.81
C ARG A 22 -25.48 -2.25 7.86
N TYR A 23 -26.32 -1.26 7.57
CA TYR A 23 -25.98 -0.16 6.68
C TYR A 23 -24.75 0.61 7.20
N ASN A 24 -24.72 0.89 8.50
CA ASN A 24 -23.60 1.57 9.15
C ASN A 24 -22.30 0.74 9.06
N ILE A 25 -22.37 -0.58 9.25
CA ILE A 25 -21.21 -1.47 9.13
C ILE A 25 -20.68 -1.47 7.68
N ILE A 26 -21.56 -1.61 6.69
CA ILE A 26 -21.18 -1.61 5.27
C ILE A 26 -20.55 -0.26 4.86
N ALA A 27 -21.09 0.86 5.35
CA ALA A 27 -20.53 2.18 5.12
C ALA A 27 -19.11 2.30 5.71
N ARG A 28 -18.91 1.85 6.95
CA ARG A 28 -17.58 1.82 7.59
C ARG A 28 -16.59 0.93 6.83
N LEU A 29 -17.03 -0.24 6.36
CA LEU A 29 -16.23 -1.14 5.53
C LEU A 29 -15.77 -0.48 4.22
N ASN A 30 -16.65 0.31 3.61
CA ASN A 30 -16.37 1.03 2.38
C ASN A 30 -15.29 2.10 2.58
N ASP A 31 -15.25 2.74 3.76
CA ASP A 31 -14.19 3.69 4.09
C ASP A 31 -12.84 3.01 4.35
N ILE A 32 -12.85 1.88 5.05
CA ILE A 32 -11.64 1.13 5.41
C ILE A 32 -11.00 0.50 4.17
N ARG A 33 -11.79 -0.11 3.28
CA ARG A 33 -11.24 -0.75 2.07
C ARG A 33 -10.50 0.23 1.16
N LEU A 34 -10.90 1.51 1.16
CA LEU A 34 -10.28 2.58 0.36
C LEU A 34 -9.16 3.32 1.10
N GLN A 35 -8.88 2.98 2.36
CA GLN A 35 -7.88 3.66 3.18
C GLN A 35 -6.48 3.72 2.54
N PRO A 36 -5.91 2.63 1.97
CA PRO A 36 -4.59 2.69 1.33
C PRO A 36 -4.59 3.60 0.10
N LEU A 37 -5.70 3.62 -0.64
CA LEU A 37 -5.86 4.46 -1.83
C LEU A 37 -5.94 5.94 -1.47
N LYS A 38 -6.60 6.30 -0.36
CA LYS A 38 -6.69 7.69 0.12
C LYS A 38 -5.32 8.27 0.53
N GLN A 39 -4.38 7.42 0.96
CA GLN A 39 -3.01 7.84 1.32
C GLN A 39 -2.07 7.93 0.11
N LEU A 40 -2.37 7.19 -0.96
CA LEU A 40 -1.53 7.13 -2.16
C LEU A 40 -1.23 8.50 -2.79
N PRO A 41 -2.18 9.45 -2.95
CA PRO A 41 -1.90 10.78 -3.49
C PRO A 41 -0.82 11.53 -2.71
N MET A 42 -0.85 11.42 -1.38
CA MET A 42 0.14 12.08 -0.52
C MET A 42 1.53 11.47 -0.73
N THR A 43 1.62 10.14 -0.71
CA THR A 43 2.89 9.43 -0.94
C THR A 43 3.41 9.68 -2.35
N ALA A 44 2.55 9.69 -3.36
CA ALA A 44 2.91 9.96 -4.75
C ALA A 44 3.41 11.40 -4.94
N PHE A 45 2.75 12.39 -4.34
CA PHE A 45 3.21 13.78 -4.38
C PHE A 45 4.58 13.94 -3.72
N MET A 46 4.80 13.30 -2.58
CA MET A 46 6.13 13.30 -1.94
C MET A 46 7.17 12.58 -2.80
N MET A 47 6.85 11.43 -3.40
CA MET A 47 7.75 10.74 -4.34
C MET A 47 8.10 11.59 -5.56
N TRP A 48 7.18 12.45 -6.01
CA TRP A 48 7.44 13.42 -7.08
C TRP A 48 8.40 14.52 -6.60
N MET A 49 8.21 15.07 -5.40
CA MET A 49 9.08 16.12 -4.84
C MET A 49 10.49 15.65 -4.48
N VAL A 50 10.66 14.39 -4.06
CA VAL A 50 11.98 13.79 -3.80
C VAL A 50 12.86 13.76 -5.06
N GLY A 51 12.27 13.85 -6.26
CA GLY A 51 13.02 13.92 -7.52
C GLY A 51 13.67 12.58 -7.90
N ASN A 52 14.64 12.63 -8.80
CA ASN A 52 15.44 11.47 -9.23
C ASN A 52 16.87 11.48 -8.67
N GLU A 53 17.20 12.46 -7.81
CA GLU A 53 18.54 12.53 -7.23
C GLU A 53 18.68 11.50 -6.09
N VAL A 54 19.63 10.58 -6.25
CA VAL A 54 19.92 9.50 -5.32
C VAL A 54 20.70 10.06 -4.12
N SER A 55 19.96 10.58 -3.14
CA SER A 55 20.48 10.94 -1.82
C SER A 55 20.12 9.87 -0.79
N ILE A 56 20.91 9.75 0.29
CA ILE A 56 20.62 8.85 1.43
C ILE A 56 19.17 9.03 1.94
N PHE A 57 18.68 10.28 1.99
CA PHE A 57 17.33 10.59 2.43
C PHE A 57 16.24 10.10 1.46
N SER A 58 16.50 10.18 0.15
CA SER A 58 15.60 9.68 -0.89
C SER A 58 15.43 8.16 -0.81
N ILE A 59 16.52 7.44 -0.57
CA ILE A 59 16.51 5.97 -0.42
C ILE A 59 15.70 5.54 0.80
N MET A 60 15.91 6.19 1.95
CA MET A 60 15.17 5.86 3.17
C MET A 60 13.67 6.10 3.00
N PHE A 61 13.29 7.23 2.40
CA PHE A 61 11.89 7.56 2.13
C PHE A 61 11.23 6.57 1.16
N VAL A 62 11.88 6.29 0.02
CA VAL A 62 11.35 5.34 -0.97
C VAL A 62 11.31 3.92 -0.40
N GLY A 63 12.28 3.55 0.43
CA GLY A 63 12.25 2.29 1.19
C GLY A 63 11.01 2.17 2.05
N MET A 64 10.64 3.20 2.82
CA MET A 64 9.40 3.21 3.59
C MET A 64 8.14 3.23 2.71
N ALA A 65 8.18 3.91 1.56
CA ALA A 65 7.07 3.92 0.60
C ALA A 65 6.80 2.52 0.01
N VAL A 66 7.81 1.66 -0.07
CA VAL A 66 7.69 0.26 -0.51
C VAL A 66 7.30 -0.66 0.65
N VAL A 67 7.90 -0.48 1.82
CA VAL A 67 7.65 -1.35 2.99
C VAL A 67 6.26 -1.13 3.58
N SER A 68 5.74 0.09 3.59
CA SER A 68 4.41 0.41 4.13
C SER A 68 3.24 -0.36 3.47
N PRO A 69 3.11 -0.43 2.14
CA PRO A 69 2.07 -1.26 1.51
C PRO A 69 2.32 -2.75 1.75
N VAL A 70 3.56 -3.21 1.81
CA VAL A 70 3.90 -4.61 2.12
C VAL A 70 3.43 -4.98 3.53
N GLN A 71 3.74 -4.15 4.52
CA GLN A 71 3.27 -4.33 5.90
C GLN A 71 1.74 -4.27 5.99
N SER A 72 1.09 -3.42 5.20
CA SER A 72 -0.37 -3.32 5.13
C SER A 72 -1.02 -4.60 4.57
N ILE A 73 -0.40 -5.24 3.56
CA ILE A 73 -0.85 -6.51 3.01
C ILE A 73 -0.76 -7.62 4.08
N PHE A 74 0.40 -7.78 4.72
CA PHE A 74 0.58 -8.78 5.77
C PHE A 74 -0.23 -8.49 7.03
N GLY A 75 -0.47 -7.22 7.34
CA GLY A 75 -1.27 -6.74 8.47
C GLY A 75 -2.78 -6.69 8.21
N SER A 76 -3.25 -6.98 6.99
CA SER A 76 -4.65 -6.85 6.58
C SER A 76 -5.62 -7.62 7.49
N GLY A 77 -5.21 -8.77 8.04
CA GLY A 77 -6.03 -9.54 8.99
C GLY A 77 -6.42 -8.74 10.25
N LYS A 78 -5.53 -7.87 10.75
CA LYS A 78 -5.79 -7.05 11.94
C LYS A 78 -6.78 -5.91 11.65
N VAL A 79 -6.81 -5.40 10.43
CA VAL A 79 -7.70 -4.29 10.02
C VAL A 79 -9.17 -4.73 10.01
N PHE A 80 -9.43 -6.02 9.74
CA PHE A 80 -10.80 -6.54 9.62
C PHE A 80 -11.26 -7.35 10.84
N VAL A 81 -10.48 -7.41 11.92
CA VAL A 81 -10.81 -8.23 13.10
C VAL A 81 -12.09 -7.75 13.78
N ASP A 82 -12.28 -6.43 13.86
CA ASP A 82 -13.46 -5.81 14.47
C ASP A 82 -14.77 -6.16 13.74
N PHE A 83 -14.69 -6.56 12.46
CA PHE A 83 -15.86 -6.92 11.65
C PHE A 83 -16.08 -8.44 11.55
N GLU A 84 -15.19 -9.26 12.12
CA GLU A 84 -15.32 -10.72 12.06
C GLU A 84 -16.46 -11.25 12.94
N GLU A 85 -16.74 -10.61 14.07
CA GLU A 85 -17.87 -10.97 14.94
C GLU A 85 -19.21 -10.65 14.25
N ASP A 86 -19.34 -9.46 13.68
CA ASP A 86 -20.51 -9.05 12.89
C ASP A 86 -20.69 -9.94 11.63
N ALA A 87 -19.59 -10.37 11.01
CA ALA A 87 -19.61 -11.29 9.86
C ALA A 87 -20.01 -12.72 10.22
N LYS A 88 -19.90 -13.13 11.49
CA LYS A 88 -20.41 -14.44 11.97
C LYS A 88 -21.92 -14.38 12.20
N ALA A 89 -22.42 -13.25 12.70
CA ALA A 89 -23.84 -13.03 12.92
C ALA A 89 -24.63 -12.93 11.61
N ASP A 90 -24.03 -12.34 10.56
CA ASP A 90 -24.73 -12.10 9.29
C ASP A 90 -23.96 -12.54 8.04
N ARG A 91 -24.64 -13.33 7.20
CA ARG A 91 -24.09 -13.80 5.92
C ARG A 91 -23.82 -12.66 4.92
N GLN A 92 -24.62 -11.59 4.92
CA GLN A 92 -24.44 -10.45 4.01
C GLN A 92 -23.22 -9.60 4.41
N ILE A 93 -23.00 -9.40 5.71
CA ILE A 93 -21.81 -8.70 6.22
C ILE A 93 -20.56 -9.51 5.88
N ARG A 94 -20.62 -10.85 6.00
CA ARG A 94 -19.50 -11.72 5.63
C ARG A 94 -19.06 -11.58 4.18
N SER A 95 -19.99 -11.51 3.23
CA SER A 95 -19.62 -11.32 1.82
C SER A 95 -19.04 -9.93 1.59
N ALA A 96 -19.58 -8.90 2.24
CA ALA A 96 -19.06 -7.53 2.16
C ALA A 96 -17.63 -7.42 2.73
N VAL A 97 -17.34 -8.06 3.87
CA VAL A 97 -15.99 -8.11 4.47
C VAL A 97 -15.00 -8.79 3.52
N ASN A 98 -15.36 -9.93 2.94
CA ASN A 98 -14.50 -10.63 1.99
C ASN A 98 -14.21 -9.76 0.75
N GLN A 99 -15.22 -9.08 0.20
CA GLN A 99 -15.01 -8.16 -0.92
C GLN A 99 -14.12 -6.97 -0.52
N ALA A 100 -14.33 -6.41 0.67
CA ALA A 100 -13.52 -5.32 1.20
C ALA A 100 -12.05 -5.70 1.38
N ARG A 101 -11.76 -6.93 1.85
CA ARG A 101 -10.41 -7.48 1.97
C ARG A 101 -9.68 -7.53 0.62
N TRP A 102 -10.34 -8.05 -0.41
CA TRP A 102 -9.77 -8.09 -1.76
C TRP A 102 -9.49 -6.70 -2.33
N ILE A 103 -10.42 -5.76 -2.15
CA ILE A 103 -10.23 -4.36 -2.59
C ILE A 103 -9.07 -3.72 -1.84
N TYR A 104 -8.97 -3.91 -0.52
CA TYR A 104 -7.88 -3.38 0.29
C TYR A 104 -6.51 -3.89 -0.18
N ILE A 105 -6.39 -5.19 -0.41
CA ILE A 105 -5.15 -5.81 -0.95
C ILE A 105 -4.84 -5.25 -2.34
N GLY A 106 -5.85 -5.11 -3.20
CA GLY A 106 -5.70 -4.51 -4.53
C GLY A 106 -5.17 -3.07 -4.47
N CYS A 107 -5.70 -2.24 -3.57
CA CYS A 107 -5.20 -0.88 -3.36
C CYS A 107 -3.76 -0.85 -2.84
N CYS A 108 -3.40 -1.76 -1.91
CA CYS A 108 -2.03 -1.87 -1.42
C CYS A 108 -1.06 -2.33 -2.53
N LEU A 109 -1.48 -3.26 -3.38
CA LEU A 109 -0.69 -3.70 -4.54
C LEU A 109 -0.46 -2.57 -5.53
N ILE A 110 -1.47 -1.75 -5.82
CA ILE A 110 -1.31 -0.56 -6.67
C ILE A 110 -0.28 0.39 -6.05
N ALA A 111 -0.37 0.68 -4.76
CA ALA A 111 0.59 1.55 -4.07
C ALA A 111 2.03 0.98 -4.13
N PHE A 112 2.17 -0.34 -3.94
CA PHE A 112 3.44 -1.05 -4.05
C PHE A 112 4.02 -0.98 -5.47
N LEU A 113 3.20 -1.19 -6.50
CA LEU A 113 3.62 -1.11 -7.91
C LEU A 113 4.10 0.30 -8.27
N VAL A 114 3.40 1.35 -7.83
CA VAL A 114 3.83 2.74 -8.04
C VAL A 114 5.20 2.97 -7.41
N ALA A 115 5.43 2.48 -6.18
CA ALA A 115 6.71 2.60 -5.51
C ALA A 115 7.83 1.81 -6.23
N LEU A 116 7.54 0.61 -6.75
CA LEU A 116 8.48 -0.18 -7.56
C LEU A 116 8.87 0.51 -8.87
N VAL A 117 7.92 1.12 -9.58
CA VAL A 117 8.21 1.89 -10.80
C VAL A 117 9.15 3.06 -10.47
N LYS A 118 8.92 3.75 -9.36
CA LYS A 118 9.82 4.83 -8.93
C LYS A 118 11.21 4.32 -8.56
N LEU A 119 11.32 3.17 -7.88
CA LEU A 119 12.61 2.53 -7.60
C LEU A 119 13.38 2.16 -8.87
N ASN A 120 12.68 1.69 -9.90
CA ASN A 120 13.28 1.42 -11.21
C ASN A 120 13.82 2.71 -11.85
N TRP A 121 13.08 3.82 -11.78
CA TRP A 121 13.54 5.13 -12.28
C TRP A 121 14.70 5.74 -11.49
N MET A 122 14.91 5.32 -10.24
CA MET A 122 16.05 5.72 -9.41
C MET A 122 17.27 4.80 -9.57
N GLU A 123 17.19 3.75 -10.40
CA GLU A 123 18.25 2.75 -10.61
C GLU A 123 18.72 2.06 -9.32
N LEU A 124 17.84 1.99 -8.31
CA LEU A 124 18.13 1.36 -7.02
C LEU A 124 17.86 -0.15 -7.00
N LEU A 125 17.17 -0.66 -8.03
CA LEU A 125 16.89 -2.08 -8.15
C LEU A 125 18.06 -2.77 -8.86
N PRO A 126 18.42 -4.01 -8.46
CA PRO A 126 19.43 -4.80 -9.12
C PRO A 126 18.92 -5.32 -10.49
N VAL A 127 18.68 -4.41 -11.42
CA VAL A 127 18.17 -4.68 -12.78
C VAL A 127 19.20 -4.40 -13.86
N SER A 128 20.24 -3.63 -13.55
CA SER A 128 21.34 -3.37 -14.47
C SER A 128 22.27 -4.58 -14.51
N SER A 129 22.81 -4.90 -15.69
CA SER A 129 23.79 -6.01 -15.80
C SER A 129 25.01 -5.80 -14.92
N MET A 130 25.38 -4.55 -14.63
CA MET A 130 26.45 -4.20 -13.69
C MET A 130 26.16 -4.65 -12.25
N ASP A 131 24.89 -4.71 -11.84
CA ASP A 131 24.49 -5.16 -10.49
C ASP A 131 24.77 -6.66 -10.27
N TRP A 132 24.95 -7.39 -11.37
CA TRP A 132 25.22 -8.83 -11.41
C TRP A 132 26.62 -9.16 -11.93
N MET A 133 27.43 -8.14 -12.26
CA MET A 133 28.80 -8.38 -12.68
C MET A 133 29.62 -8.86 -11.49
N ASP A 134 30.34 -9.96 -11.72
CA ASP A 134 31.23 -10.53 -10.72
C ASP A 134 32.35 -9.51 -10.44
N ASN A 135 32.64 -9.27 -9.16
CA ASN A 135 33.63 -8.27 -8.75
C ASN A 135 35.07 -8.72 -9.04
N THR A 136 35.23 -9.80 -9.80
CA THR A 136 36.50 -10.30 -10.28
C THR A 136 37.09 -9.30 -11.27
N PRO A 137 38.34 -8.87 -11.09
CA PRO A 137 38.99 -8.00 -12.06
C PRO A 137 38.97 -8.68 -13.44
N PRO A 138 38.70 -7.94 -14.52
CA PRO A 138 38.71 -8.52 -15.85
C PRO A 138 40.07 -9.16 -16.12
N THR A 139 40.09 -10.32 -16.78
CA THR A 139 41.35 -10.95 -17.18
C THR A 139 42.04 -10.04 -18.20
N TYR A 140 43.11 -9.37 -17.78
CA TYR A 140 43.89 -8.47 -18.63
C TYR A 140 44.48 -9.26 -19.80
N GLN A 141 44.06 -8.95 -21.04
CA GLN A 141 44.54 -9.64 -22.24
C GLN A 141 45.85 -9.07 -22.79
N GLU A 142 46.30 -7.93 -22.29
CA GLU A 142 47.53 -7.28 -22.72
C GLU A 142 48.47 -7.05 -21.53
N PHE A 143 49.75 -7.34 -21.75
CA PHE A 143 50.81 -7.13 -20.78
C PHE A 143 51.94 -6.38 -21.47
N SER A 144 52.04 -5.07 -21.21
CA SER A 144 53.13 -4.25 -21.72
C SER A 144 54.17 -4.05 -20.61
N ARG A 145 55.37 -4.61 -20.80
CA ARG A 145 56.54 -4.37 -19.93
C ARG A 145 57.59 -3.59 -20.70
N GLY A 146 57.98 -2.43 -20.18
CA GLY A 146 59.15 -1.70 -20.65
C GLY A 146 60.44 -2.30 -20.09
N ALA A 147 61.49 -2.36 -20.90
CA ALA A 147 62.84 -2.69 -20.47
C ALA A 147 63.69 -1.41 -20.43
N PHE A 148 64.31 -1.14 -19.29
CA PHE A 148 65.31 -0.08 -19.15
C PHE A 148 66.68 -0.67 -19.48
N TYR A 149 67.33 -0.13 -20.51
CA TYR A 149 68.73 -0.41 -20.82
C TYR A 149 69.59 0.69 -20.20
N ASN A 150 70.59 0.31 -19.40
CA ASN A 150 71.58 1.23 -18.82
C ASN A 150 72.71 1.49 -19.81
#